data_AF-A0A5J5FCI7-F1
#
_entry.id   AF-A0A5J5FCI7-F1
#
_cell.length_a   1.000
_cell.length_b   1.000
_cell.length_c   1.000
_cell.angle_alpha   90.00
_cell.angle_beta   90.00
_cell.angle_gamma   90.00
#
_symmetry.space_group_name_H-M   'P 1'
#
loop_
_entity.id
_entity.type
_entity.pdbx_description
1 polymer ?
#
loop_
_entity_poly.entity_id
_entity_poly.type
_entity_poly.pdbx_seq_one_letter_code
_entity_poly.pdbx_strand_id
1 'polypeptide(L)'
;MMLKYAPQSLDEKFSLVYFRMTHDNCWSRITEKYDVMIHTLKLLPYKDRDVIYGLFELKVKGKHTLRDFIRDLNRSGTIKKLTGLSISELKGNVYVIDLYETYSGMIQGKLNDYNSIFDFDLVKHGIEEKYAVIPSENVNELKGELQSMGNLYEFRAKYFPNFYEVLTPFFNFTPIEVQIMLEAYNLGYYDIPRRSGIREIAEYFGLSKSTVQEYIRSAESKTMSNMKLFRMLNELKRL
;
A
#
# COMPACT_ATOMS: atom_id res chain seq x y z
N MET A 1 -18.45 30.37 15.49
CA MET A 1 -18.20 29.37 16.55
C MET A 1 -16.74 28.96 16.47
N MET A 2 -15.93 29.38 17.45
CA MET A 2 -14.47 29.22 17.42
C MET A 2 -14.07 27.75 17.60
N LEU A 3 -13.22 27.25 16.69
CA LEU A 3 -12.44 26.02 16.79
C LEU A 3 -11.63 26.05 18.09
N LYS A 4 -12.08 25.33 19.13
CA LYS A 4 -11.38 25.30 20.43
C LYS A 4 -10.31 24.22 20.56
N TYR A 5 -10.08 23.39 19.54
CA TYR A 5 -9.03 22.36 19.53
C TYR A 5 -8.54 22.09 18.11
N ALA A 6 -7.98 23.09 17.43
CA ALA A 6 -7.15 22.79 16.28
C ALA A 6 -5.84 22.16 16.79
N PRO A 7 -5.42 20.99 16.31
CA PRO A 7 -4.11 20.42 16.63
C PRO A 7 -3.01 21.46 16.39
N GLN A 8 -2.04 21.57 17.29
CA GLN A 8 -0.97 22.59 17.18
C GLN A 8 -0.09 22.34 15.94
N SER A 9 -0.10 21.12 15.38
CA SER A 9 0.48 20.76 14.09
C SER A 9 -0.32 19.64 13.41
N LEU A 10 -0.23 19.52 12.08
CA LEU A 10 -0.87 18.42 11.33
C LEU A 10 -0.30 17.04 11.72
N ASP A 11 0.90 17.02 12.32
CA ASP A 11 1.65 15.81 12.67
C ASP A 11 1.08 15.09 13.90
N GLU A 12 0.34 15.80 14.76
CA GLU A 12 -0.37 15.21 15.89
C GLU A 12 -1.79 14.74 15.51
N LYS A 13 -2.30 15.22 14.36
CA LYS A 13 -3.65 14.90 13.88
C LYS A 13 -3.78 13.46 13.41
N PHE A 14 -2.70 12.87 12.91
CA PHE A 14 -2.72 11.52 12.37
C PHE A 14 -1.74 10.62 13.09
N SER A 15 -2.11 9.35 13.18
CA SER A 15 -1.28 8.29 13.73
C SER A 15 -1.05 7.21 12.68
N LEU A 16 0.20 6.76 12.62
CA LEU A 16 0.53 5.53 11.93
C LEU A 16 0.27 4.37 12.90
N VAL A 17 -0.59 3.47 12.48
CA VAL A 17 -0.99 2.27 13.20
C VAL A 17 -0.42 1.05 12.50
N TYR A 18 0.04 0.09 13.28
CA TYR A 18 0.46 -1.22 12.85
C TYR A 18 -0.21 -2.26 13.73
N PHE A 19 -0.68 -3.33 13.12
CA PHE A 19 -1.22 -4.45 13.88
C PHE A 19 -1.05 -5.78 13.14
N ARG A 20 -1.07 -6.86 13.93
CA ARG A 20 -1.12 -8.22 13.45
C ARG A 20 -2.25 -8.94 14.13
N MET A 21 -3.14 -9.52 13.36
CA MET A 21 -4.28 -10.22 13.90
C MET A 21 -4.76 -11.34 13.00
N THR A 22 -5.57 -12.22 13.58
CA THR A 22 -6.49 -13.07 12.84
C THR A 22 -7.91 -12.70 13.24
N HIS A 23 -8.86 -12.70 12.32
CA HIS A 23 -10.27 -12.58 12.69
C HIS A 23 -11.10 -13.73 12.11
N ASP A 24 -12.21 -14.02 12.78
CA ASP A 24 -12.85 -15.34 12.66
C ASP A 24 -13.70 -15.47 11.39
N ASN A 25 -14.16 -14.34 10.86
CA ASN A 25 -15.01 -14.28 9.66
C ASN A 25 -14.24 -13.65 8.48
N CYS A 26 -13.04 -14.16 8.17
CA CYS A 26 -12.23 -13.66 7.05
C CYS A 26 -11.82 -14.76 6.09
N TRP A 27 -11.68 -14.41 4.81
CA TRP A 27 -11.08 -15.30 3.82
C TRP A 27 -9.56 -15.46 4.04
N SER A 28 -8.91 -14.58 4.81
CA SER A 28 -7.48 -14.67 5.12
C SER A 28 -7.11 -16.02 5.77
N ARG A 29 -8.02 -16.63 6.53
CA ARG A 29 -7.90 -17.98 7.11
C ARG A 29 -7.62 -19.08 6.07
N ILE A 30 -8.06 -18.91 4.83
CA ILE A 30 -7.80 -19.88 3.76
C ILE A 30 -6.29 -20.01 3.51
N THR A 31 -5.52 -18.94 3.73
CA THR A 31 -4.05 -18.96 3.59
C THR A 31 -3.34 -19.83 4.62
N GLU A 32 -4.02 -20.33 5.65
CA GLU A 32 -3.46 -21.33 6.59
C GLU A 32 -3.21 -22.68 5.90
N LYS A 33 -4.01 -23.02 4.89
CA LYS A 33 -3.98 -24.31 4.18
C LYS A 33 -2.98 -24.35 3.03
N TYR A 34 -2.52 -23.19 2.58
CA TYR A 34 -1.77 -23.05 1.33
C TYR A 34 -0.51 -22.21 1.55
N ASP A 35 0.60 -22.57 0.91
CA ASP A 35 1.81 -21.73 0.88
C ASP A 35 1.62 -20.59 -0.14
N VAL A 36 0.78 -19.64 0.26
CA VAL A 36 0.45 -18.42 -0.45
C VAL A 36 0.76 -17.22 0.43
N MET A 37 1.32 -16.19 -0.18
CA MET A 37 1.51 -14.88 0.43
C MET A 37 0.77 -13.86 -0.42
N ILE A 38 -0.01 -13.02 0.23
CA ILE A 38 -0.89 -12.07 -0.45
C ILE A 38 -0.51 -10.66 -0.02
N HIS A 39 -0.37 -9.79 -1.00
CA HIS A 39 -0.16 -8.36 -0.81
C HIS A 39 -1.34 -7.62 -1.42
N THR A 40 -1.99 -6.76 -0.65
CA THR A 40 -2.97 -5.83 -1.23
C THR A 40 -2.26 -4.81 -2.10
N LEU A 41 -2.71 -4.70 -3.35
CA LEU A 41 -2.34 -3.61 -4.25
C LEU A 41 -3.31 -2.44 -4.10
N LYS A 42 -4.61 -2.73 -3.97
CA LYS A 42 -5.64 -1.71 -3.78
C LYS A 42 -6.90 -2.28 -3.13
N LEU A 43 -7.50 -1.50 -2.23
CA LEU A 43 -8.86 -1.71 -1.73
C LEU A 43 -9.71 -0.47 -2.00
N LEU A 44 -10.95 -0.68 -2.44
CA LEU A 44 -11.95 0.35 -2.71
C LEU A 44 -13.25 -0.03 -1.98
N PRO A 45 -13.48 0.49 -0.78
CA PRO A 45 -14.70 0.23 -0.03
C PRO A 45 -15.91 0.99 -0.60
N TYR A 46 -17.04 0.29 -0.71
CA TYR A 46 -18.36 0.81 -1.06
C TYR A 46 -19.35 0.46 0.04
N LYS A 47 -19.30 1.23 1.14
CA LYS A 47 -20.08 0.97 2.38
C LYS A 47 -21.57 0.77 2.12
N ASP A 48 -22.20 1.62 1.31
CA ASP A 48 -23.64 1.55 1.01
C ASP A 48 -24.06 0.28 0.27
N ARG A 49 -23.11 -0.39 -0.38
CA ARG A 49 -23.32 -1.65 -1.10
C ARG A 49 -22.84 -2.86 -0.31
N ASP A 50 -22.31 -2.63 0.89
CA ASP A 50 -21.66 -3.63 1.71
C ASP A 50 -20.54 -4.38 0.96
N VAL A 51 -19.81 -3.69 0.08
CA VAL A 51 -18.82 -4.31 -0.82
C VAL A 51 -17.47 -3.63 -0.69
N ILE A 52 -16.39 -4.39 -0.83
CA ILE A 52 -15.04 -3.87 -1.05
C ILE A 52 -14.54 -4.49 -2.35
N TYR A 53 -14.10 -3.66 -3.28
CA TYR A 53 -13.32 -4.15 -4.41
C TYR A 53 -11.86 -4.22 -4.01
N GLY A 54 -11.24 -5.38 -4.18
CA GLY A 54 -9.84 -5.62 -3.84
C GLY A 54 -9.05 -6.10 -5.05
N LEU A 55 -7.86 -5.53 -5.20
CA LEU A 55 -6.83 -5.96 -6.13
C LEU A 55 -5.65 -6.46 -5.32
N PHE A 56 -5.26 -7.72 -5.53
CA PHE A 56 -4.26 -8.40 -4.73
C PHE A 56 -3.19 -9.05 -5.60
N GLU A 57 -1.95 -9.00 -5.12
CA GLU A 57 -0.84 -9.78 -5.65
C GLU A 57 -0.66 -11.05 -4.81
N LEU A 58 -0.59 -12.20 -5.47
CA LEU A 58 -0.44 -13.51 -4.87
C LEU A 58 0.89 -14.11 -5.29
N LYS A 59 1.75 -14.40 -4.32
CA LYS A 59 2.94 -15.22 -4.51
C LYS A 59 2.63 -16.65 -4.10
N VAL A 60 2.72 -17.58 -5.05
CA VAL A 60 2.29 -18.97 -4.85
C VAL A 60 3.40 -19.96 -5.21
N LYS A 61 3.58 -21.01 -4.38
CA LYS A 61 4.43 -22.16 -4.73
C LYS A 61 3.67 -23.19 -5.57
N GLY A 62 3.60 -22.93 -6.87
CA GLY A 62 3.10 -23.88 -7.88
C GLY A 62 1.64 -23.69 -8.28
N LYS A 63 1.31 -24.12 -9.50
CA LYS A 63 -0.01 -23.92 -10.12
C LYS A 63 -1.14 -24.69 -9.42
N HIS A 64 -0.83 -25.86 -8.85
CA HIS A 64 -1.82 -26.66 -8.12
C HIS A 64 -2.32 -25.93 -6.87
N THR A 65 -1.40 -25.38 -6.08
CA THR A 65 -1.68 -24.57 -4.90
C THR A 65 -2.56 -23.37 -5.26
N LEU A 66 -2.25 -22.67 -6.35
CA LEU A 66 -3.08 -21.55 -6.82
C LEU A 66 -4.51 -21.99 -7.11
N ARG A 67 -4.67 -23.05 -7.90
CA ARG A 67 -6.00 -23.54 -8.30
C ARG A 67 -6.86 -23.89 -7.08
N ASP A 68 -6.29 -24.61 -6.12
CA ASP A 68 -7.05 -25.01 -4.92
C ASP A 68 -7.32 -23.82 -3.99
N PHE A 69 -6.36 -22.92 -3.83
CA PHE A 69 -6.57 -21.68 -3.10
C PHE A 69 -7.72 -20.85 -3.69
N ILE A 70 -7.72 -20.62 -5.01
CA ILE A 70 -8.77 -19.85 -5.70
C ILE A 70 -10.14 -20.54 -5.57
N ARG A 71 -10.18 -21.87 -5.66
CA ARG A 71 -11.42 -22.63 -5.48
C ARG A 71 -12.00 -22.43 -4.08
N ASP A 72 -11.17 -22.49 -3.04
CA ASP A 72 -11.61 -22.31 -1.65
C ASP A 72 -11.97 -20.85 -1.39
N LEU A 73 -11.21 -19.90 -1.94
CA LEU A 73 -11.49 -18.46 -1.87
C LEU A 73 -12.87 -18.14 -2.45
N ASN A 74 -13.18 -18.67 -3.63
CA ASN A 74 -14.46 -18.44 -4.31
C ASN A 74 -15.66 -19.13 -3.61
N ARG A 75 -15.39 -20.07 -2.68
CA ARG A 75 -16.41 -20.71 -1.83
C ARG A 75 -16.54 -20.02 -0.47
N SER A 76 -15.70 -19.03 -0.17
CA SER A 76 -15.80 -18.25 1.05
C SER A 76 -17.11 -17.47 1.06
N GLY A 77 -17.83 -17.46 2.18
CA GLY A 77 -19.01 -16.62 2.37
C GLY A 77 -18.70 -15.11 2.37
N THR A 78 -17.42 -14.75 2.49
CA THR A 78 -16.97 -13.34 2.52
C THR A 78 -16.61 -12.80 1.14
N ILE A 79 -16.36 -13.67 0.16
CA ILE A 79 -16.05 -13.30 -1.22
C ILE A 79 -17.35 -13.30 -2.02
N LYS A 80 -17.74 -12.14 -2.54
CA LYS A 80 -18.96 -11.97 -3.33
C LYS A 80 -18.75 -12.36 -4.79
N LYS A 81 -17.56 -12.07 -5.34
CA LYS A 81 -17.23 -12.38 -6.73
C LYS A 81 -15.73 -12.30 -6.98
N LEU A 82 -15.15 -13.28 -7.66
CA LEU A 82 -13.84 -13.14 -8.29
C LEU A 82 -14.01 -12.64 -9.74
N THR A 83 -13.34 -11.55 -10.12
CA THR A 83 -13.52 -10.90 -11.42
C THR A 83 -12.36 -11.12 -12.39
N GLY A 84 -11.14 -11.31 -11.89
CA GLY A 84 -9.98 -11.55 -12.73
C GLY A 84 -8.86 -12.33 -12.05
N LEU A 85 -8.06 -13.01 -12.88
CA LEU A 85 -6.82 -13.69 -12.51
C LEU A 85 -5.85 -13.56 -13.68
N SER A 86 -4.72 -12.91 -13.46
CA SER A 86 -3.63 -12.77 -14.43
C SER A 86 -2.31 -13.20 -13.82
N ILE A 87 -1.36 -13.60 -14.69
CA ILE A 87 0.02 -13.85 -14.29
C ILE A 87 0.75 -12.51 -14.35
N SER A 88 1.54 -12.19 -13.32
CA SER A 88 2.41 -11.02 -13.35
C SER A 88 3.45 -11.16 -14.46
N GLU A 89 3.55 -10.14 -15.31
CA GLU A 89 4.55 -10.07 -16.39
C GLU A 89 5.99 -10.03 -15.83
N LEU A 90 6.16 -9.65 -14.56
CA LEU A 90 7.45 -9.51 -13.92
C LEU A 90 8.00 -10.85 -13.39
N LYS A 91 7.14 -11.77 -12.94
CA LYS A 91 7.54 -13.02 -12.25
C LYS A 91 6.51 -14.14 -12.45
N GLY A 92 6.94 -15.28 -13.02
CA GLY A 92 6.06 -16.41 -13.35
C GLY A 92 5.39 -17.16 -12.19
N ASN A 93 5.69 -16.83 -10.92
CA ASN A 93 5.03 -17.37 -9.72
C ASN A 93 4.22 -16.33 -8.94
N VAL A 94 4.01 -15.16 -9.54
CA VAL A 94 3.23 -14.07 -9.00
C VAL A 94 1.99 -13.90 -9.87
N TYR A 95 0.84 -13.81 -9.24
CA TYR A 95 -0.45 -13.66 -9.88
C TYR A 95 -1.13 -12.42 -9.36
N VAL A 96 -1.93 -11.76 -10.17
CA VAL A 96 -2.78 -10.66 -9.74
C VAL A 96 -4.22 -11.12 -9.83
N ILE A 97 -4.99 -10.91 -8.76
CA ILE A 97 -6.43 -11.14 -8.76
C ILE A 97 -7.15 -9.87 -8.41
N ASP A 98 -8.33 -9.71 -8.99
CA ASP A 98 -9.32 -8.74 -8.56
C ASP A 98 -10.61 -9.45 -8.16
N LEU A 99 -11.19 -8.99 -7.06
CA LEU A 99 -12.39 -9.58 -6.46
C LEU A 99 -13.22 -8.53 -5.74
N TYR A 100 -14.46 -8.90 -5.46
CA TYR A 100 -15.35 -8.21 -4.55
C TYR A 100 -15.53 -9.06 -3.29
N GLU A 101 -15.26 -8.46 -2.14
CA GLU A 101 -15.53 -9.03 -0.82
C GLU A 101 -16.61 -8.23 -0.09
N THR A 102 -17.07 -8.77 1.02
CA THR A 102 -18.05 -8.14 1.90
C THR A 102 -17.40 -6.99 2.67
N TYR A 103 -18.09 -5.88 2.87
CA TYR A 103 -17.58 -4.77 3.68
C TYR A 103 -17.72 -5.06 5.17
N SER A 104 -18.93 -5.47 5.57
CA SER A 104 -19.28 -5.72 6.96
C SER A 104 -18.45 -6.87 7.53
N GLY A 105 -17.85 -6.62 8.69
CA GLY A 105 -17.04 -7.62 9.39
C GLY A 105 -15.64 -7.85 8.83
N MET A 106 -15.22 -7.13 7.78
CA MET A 106 -13.83 -7.13 7.32
C MET A 106 -13.01 -6.03 8.01
N ILE A 107 -11.73 -6.30 8.25
CA ILE A 107 -10.81 -5.30 8.82
C ILE A 107 -10.78 -4.04 7.96
N GLN A 108 -10.78 -4.19 6.62
CA GLN A 108 -10.79 -3.04 5.73
C GLN A 108 -12.05 -2.19 5.87
N GLY A 109 -13.21 -2.80 6.14
CA GLY A 109 -14.44 -2.08 6.44
C GLY A 109 -14.28 -1.22 7.70
N LYS A 110 -13.67 -1.77 8.76
CA LYS A 110 -13.38 -1.01 9.98
C LYS A 110 -12.38 0.12 9.75
N LEU A 111 -11.29 -0.15 9.03
CA LEU A 111 -10.34 0.91 8.67
C LEU A 111 -11.03 2.06 7.93
N ASN A 112 -11.96 1.76 7.03
CA ASN A 112 -12.76 2.78 6.36
C ASN A 112 -13.71 3.52 7.32
N ASP A 113 -14.39 2.82 8.23
CA ASP A 113 -15.27 3.43 9.25
C ASP A 113 -14.51 4.39 10.19
N TYR A 114 -13.23 4.11 10.46
CA TYR A 114 -12.35 4.95 11.28
C TYR A 114 -11.49 5.94 10.47
N ASN A 115 -11.87 6.21 9.22
CA ASN A 115 -11.26 7.20 8.32
C ASN A 115 -9.78 6.93 8.00
N SER A 116 -9.41 5.66 7.77
CA SER A 116 -8.12 5.32 7.19
C SER A 116 -7.91 6.03 5.86
N ILE A 117 -6.80 6.76 5.76
CA ILE A 117 -6.41 7.52 4.57
C ILE A 117 -5.52 6.68 3.67
N PHE A 118 -4.73 5.81 4.28
CA PHE A 118 -3.78 4.95 3.61
C PHE A 118 -3.63 3.68 4.42
N ASP A 119 -3.73 2.53 3.77
CA ASP A 119 -3.44 1.24 4.37
C ASP A 119 -2.79 0.31 3.36
N PHE A 120 -2.03 -0.65 3.90
CA PHE A 120 -1.52 -1.77 3.15
C PHE A 120 -1.45 -2.98 4.08
N ASP A 121 -1.42 -4.16 3.47
CA ASP A 121 -1.36 -5.40 4.22
C ASP A 121 -0.44 -6.44 3.60
N LEU A 122 -0.16 -7.42 4.44
CA LEU A 122 0.44 -8.68 4.10
C LEU A 122 -0.38 -9.77 4.77
N VAL A 123 -0.92 -10.68 3.97
CA VAL A 123 -1.71 -11.81 4.47
C VAL A 123 -0.96 -13.11 4.23
N LYS A 124 -0.75 -13.86 5.32
CA LYS A 124 -0.09 -15.17 5.28
C LYS A 124 -0.43 -15.99 6.52
N HIS A 125 -0.69 -17.29 6.33
CA HIS A 125 -1.01 -18.22 7.42
C HIS A 125 -2.16 -17.75 8.33
N GLY A 126 -3.22 -17.21 7.73
CA GLY A 126 -4.40 -16.69 8.43
C GLY A 126 -4.19 -15.34 9.11
N ILE A 127 -2.94 -14.87 9.19
CA ILE A 127 -2.58 -13.62 9.86
C ILE A 127 -2.60 -12.51 8.82
N GLU A 128 -3.30 -11.43 9.18
CA GLU A 128 -3.24 -10.14 8.49
C GLU A 128 -2.30 -9.23 9.27
N GLU A 129 -1.19 -8.87 8.63
CA GLU A 129 -0.30 -7.80 9.09
C GLU A 129 -0.68 -6.53 8.35
N LYS A 130 -1.16 -5.52 9.08
CA LYS A 130 -1.70 -4.29 8.51
C LYS A 130 -1.01 -3.07 9.07
N TYR A 131 -0.94 -2.06 8.21
CA TYR A 131 -0.54 -0.72 8.57
C TYR A 131 -1.59 0.24 8.05
N ALA A 132 -1.90 1.27 8.83
CA ALA A 132 -2.87 2.28 8.44
C ALA A 132 -2.45 3.66 8.95
N VAL A 133 -2.81 4.71 8.21
CA VAL A 133 -2.75 6.09 8.68
C VAL A 133 -4.18 6.54 8.97
N ILE A 134 -4.48 6.82 10.23
CA ILE A 134 -5.82 7.20 10.70
C ILE A 134 -5.75 8.48 11.55
N PRO A 135 -6.87 9.20 11.74
CA PRO A 135 -6.95 10.26 12.74
C PRO A 135 -6.58 9.75 14.13
N SER A 136 -5.70 10.47 14.83
CA SER A 136 -5.15 10.04 16.13
C SER A 136 -6.23 9.80 17.18
N GLU A 137 -7.32 10.56 17.14
CA GLU A 137 -8.46 10.42 18.04
C GLU A 137 -9.16 9.05 17.92
N ASN A 138 -9.05 8.38 16.78
CA ASN A 138 -9.72 7.11 16.49
C ASN A 138 -8.91 5.88 16.89
N VAL A 139 -7.63 6.02 17.26
CA VAL A 139 -6.70 4.91 17.47
C VAL A 139 -7.18 3.93 18.54
N ASN A 140 -7.63 4.45 19.69
CA ASN A 140 -8.03 3.60 20.81
C ASN A 140 -9.35 2.88 20.52
N GLU A 141 -10.29 3.53 19.85
CA GLU A 141 -11.58 2.94 19.49
C GLU A 141 -11.39 1.85 18.43
N LEU A 142 -10.59 2.13 17.39
CA LEU A 142 -10.21 1.13 16.39
C LEU A 142 -9.56 -0.09 17.06
N LYS A 143 -8.63 0.12 18.01
CA LYS A 143 -8.01 -1.00 18.73
C LYS A 143 -9.05 -1.88 19.41
N GLY A 144 -10.03 -1.29 20.10
CA GLY A 144 -11.12 -2.01 20.76
C GLY A 144 -11.97 -2.82 19.78
N GLU A 145 -12.32 -2.23 18.63
CA GLU A 145 -13.04 -2.92 17.56
C GLU A 145 -12.24 -4.08 16.96
N LEU A 146 -10.93 -3.90 16.71
CA LEU A 146 -10.09 -4.99 16.22
C LEU A 146 -9.98 -6.13 17.23
N GLN A 147 -9.94 -5.82 18.54
CA GLN A 147 -9.96 -6.83 19.60
C GLN A 147 -11.29 -7.59 19.67
N SER A 148 -12.41 -6.97 19.34
CA SER A 148 -13.72 -7.64 19.35
C SER A 148 -13.94 -8.54 18.13
N MET A 149 -13.23 -8.28 17.02
CA MET A 149 -13.33 -9.05 15.79
C MET A 149 -12.55 -10.37 15.81
N GLY A 150 -11.53 -10.49 16.65
CA GLY A 150 -10.70 -11.67 16.71
C GLY A 150 -9.45 -11.50 17.58
N ASN A 151 -8.44 -12.32 17.30
CA ASN A 151 -7.21 -12.32 18.10
C ASN A 151 -6.22 -11.27 17.59
N LEU A 152 -6.13 -10.14 18.31
CA LEU A 152 -5.16 -9.08 18.07
C LEU A 152 -3.84 -9.40 18.78
N TYR A 153 -2.91 -10.01 18.05
CA TYR A 153 -1.60 -10.40 18.58
C TYR A 153 -0.72 -9.19 18.90
N GLU A 154 -0.83 -8.15 18.10
CA GLU A 154 0.03 -6.98 18.19
C GLU A 154 -0.70 -5.74 17.71
N PHE A 155 -0.52 -4.63 18.43
CA PHE A 155 -1.04 -3.33 18.04
C PHE A 155 -0.10 -2.24 18.53
N ARG A 156 0.32 -1.38 17.61
CA ARG A 156 1.22 -0.26 17.88
C ARG A 156 0.72 0.96 17.14
N ALA A 157 0.82 2.11 17.77
CA ALA A 157 0.51 3.38 17.15
C ALA A 157 1.54 4.43 17.55
N LYS A 158 1.88 5.31 16.61
CA LYS A 158 2.67 6.51 16.88
C LYS A 158 2.09 7.66 16.05
N TYR A 159 2.23 8.89 16.54
CA TYR A 159 1.96 10.07 15.72
C TYR A 159 2.74 9.99 14.40
N PHE A 160 2.13 10.50 13.35
CA PHE A 160 2.65 10.41 12.00
C PHE A 160 3.28 11.74 11.60
N PRO A 161 4.61 11.93 11.85
CA PRO A 161 5.28 13.20 11.60
C PRO A 161 5.40 13.50 10.09
N ASN A 162 5.46 14.80 9.78
CA ASN A 162 5.57 15.35 8.44
C ASN A 162 4.51 14.79 7.47
N PHE A 163 3.26 14.70 7.91
CA PHE A 163 2.16 14.07 7.16
C PHE A 163 2.12 14.53 5.68
N TYR A 164 2.29 15.83 5.45
CA TYR A 164 2.33 16.41 4.11
C TYR A 164 3.49 15.86 3.26
N GLU A 165 4.72 15.82 3.77
CA GLU A 165 5.88 15.32 3.02
C GLU A 165 5.72 13.86 2.61
N VAL A 166 4.99 13.08 3.40
CA VAL A 166 4.84 11.64 3.19
C VAL A 166 3.70 11.31 2.22
N LEU A 167 2.63 12.12 2.17
CA LEU A 167 1.48 11.92 1.27
C LEU A 167 1.50 12.72 -0.04
N THR A 168 2.46 13.64 -0.25
CA THR A 168 2.70 14.28 -1.57
C THR A 168 3.94 13.79 -2.33
N PRO A 169 4.22 12.48 -2.39
CA PRO A 169 5.42 11.96 -3.04
C PRO A 169 5.48 12.26 -4.55
N PHE A 170 4.33 12.30 -5.23
CA PHE A 170 4.24 12.42 -6.68
C PHE A 170 3.95 13.84 -7.19
N PHE A 171 3.54 14.76 -6.31
CA PHE A 171 3.17 16.13 -6.69
C PHE A 171 4.31 17.15 -6.52
N ASN A 172 5.45 16.73 -5.97
CA ASN A 172 6.57 17.61 -5.71
C ASN A 172 7.52 17.77 -6.91
N PHE A 173 7.27 17.06 -8.02
CA PHE A 173 8.05 17.25 -9.25
C PHE A 173 7.56 18.51 -9.99
N THR A 174 8.51 19.33 -10.41
CA THR A 174 8.26 20.40 -11.37
C THR A 174 8.00 19.78 -12.76
N PRO A 175 7.25 20.47 -13.65
CA PRO A 175 7.02 19.97 -15.00
C PRO A 175 8.30 19.58 -15.77
N ILE A 176 9.39 20.34 -15.57
CA ILE A 176 10.67 20.07 -16.23
C ILE A 176 11.38 18.83 -15.67
N GLU A 177 11.30 18.60 -14.34
CA GLU A 177 11.82 17.37 -13.74
C GLU A 177 11.09 16.13 -14.27
N VAL A 178 9.76 16.20 -14.41
CA VAL A 178 8.96 15.11 -14.98
C VAL A 178 9.39 14.83 -16.43
N GLN A 179 9.50 15.87 -17.26
CA GLN A 179 9.90 15.71 -18.66
C GLN A 179 11.30 15.11 -18.78
N ILE A 180 12.28 15.64 -18.05
CA ILE A 180 13.66 15.14 -18.10
C ILE A 180 13.74 13.69 -17.63
N MET A 181 13.04 13.33 -16.55
CA MET A 181 13.04 11.95 -16.04
C MET A 181 12.39 10.96 -17.02
N LEU A 182 11.26 11.33 -17.63
CA LEU A 182 10.58 10.48 -18.62
C LEU A 182 11.46 10.26 -19.85
N GLU A 183 12.10 11.30 -20.37
CA GLU A 183 12.98 11.16 -21.52
C GLU A 183 14.27 10.42 -21.19
N ALA A 184 14.85 10.67 -20.00
CA ALA A 184 15.97 9.87 -19.51
C ALA A 184 15.62 8.37 -19.46
N TYR A 185 14.43 8.02 -18.97
CA TYR A 185 13.94 6.64 -18.97
C TYR A 185 13.79 6.09 -20.39
N ASN A 186 13.11 6.81 -21.29
CA ASN A 186 12.86 6.38 -22.67
C ASN A 186 14.15 6.18 -23.48
N LEU A 187 15.14 7.06 -23.27
CA LEU A 187 16.45 6.97 -23.90
C LEU A 187 17.35 5.89 -23.26
N GLY A 188 16.89 5.26 -22.18
CA GLY A 188 17.61 4.16 -21.53
C GLY A 188 18.77 4.60 -20.63
N TYR A 189 18.66 5.79 -20.03
CA TYR A 189 19.61 6.28 -19.02
C TYR A 189 19.66 5.38 -17.77
N TYR A 190 18.54 4.75 -17.44
CA TYR A 190 18.38 3.86 -16.29
C TYR A 190 18.54 2.37 -16.65
N ASP A 191 18.79 2.05 -17.91
CA ASP A 191 18.97 0.66 -18.35
C ASP A 191 20.28 0.06 -17.84
N ILE A 192 20.33 -1.27 -17.78
CA ILE A 192 21.53 -2.05 -17.45
C ILE A 192 21.77 -3.04 -18.60
N PRO A 193 22.76 -2.81 -19.49
CA PRO A 193 23.64 -1.64 -19.57
C PRO A 193 22.91 -0.37 -20.05
N ARG A 194 23.42 0.81 -19.68
CA ARG A 194 22.82 2.10 -20.09
C ARG A 194 22.90 2.28 -21.60
N ARG A 195 21.81 2.71 -22.23
CA ARG A 195 21.74 3.04 -23.66
C ARG A 195 21.99 4.52 -23.96
N SER A 196 21.81 5.39 -22.97
CA SER A 196 22.06 6.84 -23.09
C SER A 196 22.77 7.38 -21.84
N GLY A 197 23.62 8.39 -22.01
CA GLY A 197 24.28 9.12 -20.94
C GLY A 197 23.63 10.48 -20.69
N ILE A 198 24.19 11.20 -19.70
CA ILE A 198 23.73 12.55 -19.34
C ILE A 198 23.97 13.57 -20.45
N ARG A 199 24.94 13.31 -21.33
CA ARG A 199 25.31 14.20 -22.43
C ARG A 199 24.21 14.23 -23.48
N GLU A 200 23.76 13.06 -23.88
CA GLU A 200 22.74 12.87 -24.91
C GLU A 200 21.40 13.46 -24.45
N ILE A 201 21.07 13.32 -23.16
CA ILE A 201 19.88 13.96 -22.57
C ILE A 201 20.03 15.49 -22.56
N ALA A 202 21.20 16.00 -22.19
CA ALA A 202 21.47 17.44 -22.20
C ALA A 202 21.36 18.04 -23.62
N GLU A 203 21.88 17.34 -24.62
CA GLU A 203 21.75 17.72 -26.03
C GLU A 203 20.29 17.70 -26.48
N TYR A 204 19.51 16.69 -26.09
CA TYR A 204 18.08 16.58 -26.40
C TYR A 204 17.26 17.78 -25.88
N PHE A 205 17.53 18.24 -24.65
CA PHE A 205 16.82 19.36 -24.04
C PHE A 205 17.43 20.74 -24.33
N GLY A 206 18.57 20.81 -25.03
CA GLY A 206 19.30 22.07 -25.24
C GLY A 206 19.82 22.69 -23.93
N LEU A 207 20.14 21.86 -22.93
CA LEU A 207 20.59 22.28 -21.60
C LEU A 207 22.06 21.90 -21.36
N SER A 208 22.65 22.48 -20.32
CA SER A 208 23.98 22.04 -19.86
C SER A 208 23.89 20.67 -19.17
N LYS A 209 24.98 19.87 -19.23
CA LYS A 209 25.06 18.58 -18.51
C LYS A 209 24.80 18.74 -17.01
N SER A 210 25.33 19.81 -16.41
CA SER A 210 25.14 20.12 -14.99
C SER A 210 23.67 20.40 -14.66
N THR A 211 22.97 21.15 -15.51
CA THR A 211 21.56 21.48 -15.31
C THR A 211 20.69 20.22 -15.38
N VAL A 212 20.89 19.36 -16.39
CA VAL A 212 20.14 18.09 -16.48
C VAL A 212 20.45 17.18 -15.28
N GLN A 213 21.72 17.11 -14.87
CA GLN A 213 22.11 16.32 -13.72
C GLN A 213 21.47 16.83 -12.42
N GLU A 214 21.33 18.14 -12.25
CA GLU A 214 20.64 18.73 -11.11
C GLU A 214 19.15 18.35 -11.07
N TYR A 215 18.45 18.46 -12.21
CA TYR A 215 17.04 18.06 -12.31
C TYR A 215 16.85 16.56 -12.04
N ILE A 216 17.69 15.70 -12.61
CA ILE A 216 17.65 14.25 -12.35
C ILE A 216 17.88 13.97 -10.87
N ARG A 217 18.92 14.56 -10.25
CA ARG A 217 19.20 14.33 -8.82
C ARG A 217 18.10 14.85 -7.90
N SER A 218 17.50 15.99 -8.23
CA SER A 218 16.36 16.53 -7.50
C SER A 218 15.16 15.58 -7.60
N ALA A 219 14.83 15.12 -8.80
CA ALA A 219 13.76 14.16 -9.03
C ALA A 219 14.00 12.81 -8.33
N GLU A 220 15.23 12.28 -8.39
CA GLU A 220 15.63 11.07 -7.67
C GLU A 220 15.49 11.28 -6.15
N SER A 221 15.95 12.41 -5.60
CA SER A 221 15.82 12.73 -4.18
C SER A 221 14.35 12.80 -3.71
N LYS A 222 13.48 13.40 -4.53
CA LYS A 222 12.02 13.44 -4.29
C LYS A 222 11.45 12.03 -4.31
N THR A 223 11.82 11.21 -5.29
CA THR A 223 11.43 9.79 -5.37
C THR A 223 11.89 9.00 -4.13
N MET A 224 13.12 9.22 -3.67
CA MET A 224 13.66 8.57 -2.47
C MET A 224 12.97 9.03 -1.19
N SER A 225 12.45 10.26 -1.15
CA SER A 225 11.65 10.74 -0.02
C SER A 225 10.37 9.92 0.16
N ASN A 226 9.84 9.30 -0.90
CA ASN A 226 8.69 8.40 -0.84
C ASN A 226 9.02 7.13 -0.03
N MET A 227 10.31 6.75 0.00
CA MET A 227 10.78 5.65 0.85
C MET A 227 10.76 5.99 2.34
N LYS A 228 10.63 7.26 2.73
CA LYS A 228 10.45 7.65 4.14
C LYS A 228 9.23 6.97 4.75
N LEU A 229 8.11 6.87 4.01
CA LEU A 229 6.92 6.13 4.46
C LEU A 229 7.28 4.68 4.80
N PHE A 230 7.85 3.95 3.84
CA PHE A 230 8.26 2.55 4.02
C PHE A 230 9.23 2.36 5.18
N ARG A 231 10.16 3.30 5.38
CA ARG A 231 11.07 3.30 6.52
C ARG A 231 10.33 3.46 7.84
N MET A 232 9.44 4.44 7.95
CA MET A 232 8.67 4.71 9.17
C MET A 232 7.77 3.54 9.57
N LEU A 233 7.20 2.85 8.57
CA LEU A 233 6.42 1.63 8.73
C LEU A 233 7.27 0.50 9.30
N ASN A 234 8.46 0.27 8.71
CA ASN A 234 9.39 -0.75 9.21
C ASN A 234 9.94 -0.42 10.61
N GLU A 235 10.14 0.85 10.96
CA GLU A 235 10.50 1.27 12.32
C GLU A 235 9.36 0.96 13.31
N LEU A 236 8.10 1.24 12.95
CA LEU A 236 6.95 0.95 13.81
C LEU A 236 6.83 -0.56 14.09
N LYS A 237 7.10 -1.42 13.10
CA LYS A 237 7.15 -2.88 13.24
C LYS A 237 8.24 -3.37 14.20
N ARG A 238 9.30 -2.59 14.43
CA ARG A 238 10.49 -3.00 15.20
C ARG A 238 10.57 -2.45 16.63
N LEU A 239 9.66 -1.54 17.00
CA LEU A 239 9.49 -1.07 18.38
C LEU A 239 9.16 -2.19 19.37
#